data_AF-A0A314UKQ6-F1
#
_entry.id   AF-A0A314UKQ6-F1
#
_cell.length_a   1.000
_cell.length_b   1.000
_cell.length_c   1.000
_cell.angle_alpha   90.00
_cell.angle_beta   90.00
_cell.angle_gamma   90.00
#
_symmetry.space_group_name_H-M   'P 1'
#
loop_
_entity.id
_entity.type
_entity.pdbx_description
1 polymer ?
#
loop_
_entity_poly.entity_id
_entity_poly.type
_entity_poly.pdbx_seq_one_letter_code
_entity_poly.pdbx_strand_id
1 'polypeptide(L)'
;METSASPEHNLMIDGSASPTLQIDPRRARFPCCIVWTPLPVISWLIPFIGHIGICREDGVILDFAGPNFVCVDNFSFGAATRYIQISKEKCHSIPNPSVCQSEDQYRQDEPGRDIMTWDDALRKGTQEFQHRSYNILTCNCHSFVANNLNRLGFRSGGWNVVNLAALIFLKGKWKIVESEKIMAAEEGQVFSCHTLDAWTEQLQKGNESKKLMVIDFTASWCGPCRFIAPFLAELAKKLPNVIFVKVDVDELKSVAQDWAVEAMPTFMFLKEGKIVDKVGEQRKTSCSRL
;
A
#
# COMPACT_ATOMS: atom_id res chain seq x y z
N MET A 1 -30.99 -47.63 42.58
CA MET A 1 -31.41 -46.29 43.01
C MET A 1 -30.41 -45.33 42.41
N GLU A 2 -30.89 -44.49 41.50
CA GLU A 2 -30.13 -43.57 40.64
C GLU A 2 -29.41 -42.48 41.43
N THR A 3 -28.35 -41.91 40.82
CA THR A 3 -28.05 -40.47 40.59
C THR A 3 -26.56 -40.37 40.20
N SER A 4 -26.13 -40.18 38.95
CA SER A 4 -26.20 -39.00 38.05
C SER A 4 -25.06 -37.98 38.24
N ALA A 5 -24.43 -37.59 37.10
CA ALA A 5 -23.59 -36.41 36.83
C ALA A 5 -22.17 -36.39 37.45
N SER A 6 -21.11 -35.76 36.91
CA SER A 6 -20.68 -35.12 35.66
C SER A 6 -19.30 -34.50 36.03
N PRO A 7 -18.31 -34.37 35.13
CA PRO A 7 -16.92 -34.16 35.53
C PRO A 7 -16.61 -32.72 35.97
N GLU A 8 -15.51 -32.64 36.71
CA GLU A 8 -14.93 -31.49 37.38
C GLU A 8 -14.86 -30.22 36.51
N HIS A 9 -15.44 -29.15 37.04
CA HIS A 9 -15.36 -27.80 36.51
C HIS A 9 -13.96 -27.22 36.79
N ASN A 10 -12.99 -27.55 35.92
CA ASN A 10 -11.70 -26.87 35.89
C ASN A 10 -11.89 -25.44 35.38
N LEU A 11 -12.03 -24.52 36.34
CA LEU A 11 -11.96 -23.09 36.17
C LEU A 11 -10.51 -22.72 35.83
N MET A 12 -10.13 -22.84 34.56
CA MET A 12 -8.93 -22.16 34.07
C MET A 12 -9.27 -20.68 33.93
N ILE A 13 -8.93 -19.91 34.96
CA ILE A 13 -8.60 -18.50 34.80
C ILE A 13 -7.35 -18.47 33.93
N ASP A 14 -7.53 -18.38 32.61
CA ASP A 14 -6.43 -18.04 31.72
C ASP A 14 -6.11 -16.56 31.93
N GLY A 15 -5.05 -16.33 32.69
CA GLY A 15 -4.53 -15.02 32.97
C GLY A 15 -4.06 -14.35 31.69
N SER A 16 -4.80 -13.32 31.27
CA SER A 16 -4.30 -12.13 30.60
C SER A 16 -3.00 -12.30 29.80
N ALA A 17 -3.04 -13.06 28.71
CA ALA A 17 -2.05 -12.91 27.66
C ALA A 17 -2.33 -11.56 26.97
N SER A 18 -1.44 -10.60 27.17
CA SER A 18 -1.39 -9.37 26.35
C SER A 18 -1.52 -9.77 24.88
N PRO A 19 -2.33 -9.08 24.04
CA PRO A 19 -2.52 -9.45 22.65
C PRO A 19 -1.13 -9.51 22.01
N THR A 20 -0.70 -10.71 21.64
CA THR A 20 0.67 -10.89 21.15
C THR A 20 0.86 -9.95 19.96
N LEU A 21 1.92 -9.12 19.98
CA LEU A 21 2.37 -8.20 18.92
C LEU A 21 2.84 -8.98 17.65
N GLN A 22 2.12 -10.04 17.31
CA GLN A 22 2.41 -10.91 16.18
C GLN A 22 1.90 -10.26 14.91
N ILE A 23 2.80 -10.23 13.92
CA ILE A 23 2.51 -9.71 12.60
C ILE A 23 1.76 -10.78 11.82
N ASP A 24 0.61 -10.41 11.26
CA ASP A 24 -0.19 -11.25 10.37
C ASP A 24 -0.30 -10.56 8.99
N PRO A 25 0.62 -10.89 8.06
CA PRO A 25 0.58 -10.32 6.72
C PRO A 25 -0.65 -10.73 5.91
N ARG A 26 -1.28 -11.90 6.21
CA ARG A 26 -2.44 -12.38 5.45
C ARG A 26 -3.66 -11.51 5.69
N ARG A 27 -3.78 -10.96 6.90
CA ARG A 27 -4.84 -10.01 7.28
C ARG A 27 -4.40 -8.56 7.19
N ALA A 28 -3.23 -8.28 6.61
CA ALA A 28 -2.61 -6.96 6.58
C ALA A 28 -2.55 -6.29 7.97
N ARG A 29 -2.20 -7.06 9.01
CA ARG A 29 -2.05 -6.57 10.38
C ARG A 29 -0.58 -6.56 10.78
N PHE A 30 -0.05 -5.36 11.04
CA PHE A 30 1.36 -5.14 11.38
C PHE A 30 1.49 -4.32 12.67
N PRO A 31 1.25 -4.92 13.85
CA PRO A 31 1.29 -4.20 15.13
C PRO A 31 2.56 -3.39 15.35
N CYS A 32 2.42 -2.09 15.61
CA CYS A 32 3.53 -1.15 15.88
C CYS A 32 4.61 -1.16 14.78
N CYS A 33 4.23 -1.27 13.52
CA CYS A 33 5.17 -1.32 12.39
C CYS A 33 5.18 -0.03 11.57
N ILE A 34 6.29 0.20 10.87
CA ILE A 34 6.31 0.99 9.64
C ILE A 34 6.17 0.01 8.48
N VAL A 35 5.30 0.30 7.53
CA VAL A 35 5.08 -0.51 6.33
C VAL A 35 5.41 0.28 5.07
N TRP A 36 5.84 -0.42 4.02
CA TRP A 36 6.19 0.19 2.75
C TRP A 36 5.70 -0.66 1.59
N THR A 37 5.23 0.02 0.54
CA THR A 37 4.89 -0.58 -0.75
C THR A 37 5.54 0.21 -1.88
N PRO A 38 6.06 -0.45 -2.92
CA PRO A 38 6.53 0.24 -4.12
C PRO A 38 5.37 0.97 -4.82
N LEU A 39 5.62 2.22 -5.22
CA LEU A 39 4.77 2.98 -6.13
C LEU A 39 4.98 2.47 -7.57
N PRO A 40 3.90 2.23 -8.34
CA PRO A 40 3.99 1.87 -9.75
C PRO A 40 4.86 2.86 -10.52
N VAL A 41 5.70 2.34 -11.41
CA VAL A 41 6.63 3.09 -12.29
C VAL A 41 7.78 3.80 -11.55
N ILE A 42 7.50 4.56 -10.48
CA ILE A 42 8.49 5.38 -9.77
C ILE A 42 9.47 4.53 -8.97
N SER A 43 8.99 3.55 -8.22
CA SER A 43 9.85 2.65 -7.43
C SER A 43 10.72 1.75 -8.30
N TRP A 44 10.39 1.59 -9.57
CA TRP A 44 11.24 0.86 -10.50
C TRP A 44 12.46 1.67 -10.91
N LEU A 45 12.28 2.95 -11.27
CA LEU A 45 13.39 3.85 -11.60
C LEU A 45 14.25 4.14 -10.38
N ILE A 46 13.62 4.22 -9.20
CA ILE A 46 14.29 4.56 -7.94
C ILE A 46 13.81 3.60 -6.82
N PRO A 47 14.51 2.46 -6.59
CA PRO A 47 14.09 1.35 -5.73
C PRO A 47 13.76 1.66 -4.26
N PHE A 48 14.11 2.85 -3.79
CA PHE A 48 13.86 3.32 -2.42
C PHE A 48 12.75 4.35 -2.32
N ILE A 49 12.26 4.88 -3.45
CA ILE A 49 11.03 5.68 -3.47
C ILE A 49 9.87 4.72 -3.44
N GLY A 50 8.88 4.96 -2.59
CA GLY A 50 7.66 4.18 -2.51
C GLY A 50 6.72 4.79 -1.47
N HIS A 51 5.55 4.19 -1.30
CA HIS A 51 4.56 4.64 -0.34
C HIS A 51 4.80 4.02 1.03
N ILE A 52 4.53 4.78 2.09
CA ILE A 52 4.85 4.38 3.45
C ILE A 52 3.66 4.65 4.38
N GLY A 53 3.46 3.75 5.33
CA GLY A 53 2.45 3.85 6.37
C GLY A 53 3.05 3.54 7.74
N ILE A 54 2.34 3.95 8.78
CA ILE A 54 2.63 3.59 10.17
C ILE A 54 1.41 2.89 10.77
N CYS A 55 1.65 1.88 11.58
CA CYS A 55 0.60 1.00 12.08
C CYS A 55 0.32 1.23 13.56
N ARG A 56 -0.95 1.11 13.93
CA ARG A 56 -1.43 1.12 15.32
C ARG A 56 -0.98 -0.11 16.11
N GLU A 57 -1.31 -0.14 17.38
CA GLU A 57 -1.06 -1.30 18.24
C GLU A 57 -1.82 -2.56 17.80
N ASP A 58 -3.03 -2.39 17.26
CA ASP A 58 -3.84 -3.48 16.67
C ASP A 58 -3.36 -3.94 15.28
N GLY A 59 -2.36 -3.26 14.72
CA GLY A 59 -1.78 -3.54 13.42
C GLY A 59 -2.50 -2.93 12.22
N VAL A 60 -3.54 -2.11 12.43
CA VAL A 60 -4.18 -1.33 11.36
C VAL A 60 -3.18 -0.32 10.78
N ILE A 61 -3.13 -0.26 9.46
CA ILE A 61 -2.23 0.63 8.71
C ILE A 61 -2.87 2.02 8.59
N LEU A 62 -2.07 3.06 8.86
CA LEU A 62 -2.38 4.46 8.60
C LEU A 62 -1.42 5.03 7.58
N ASP A 63 -1.94 5.65 6.52
CA ASP A 63 -1.11 6.28 5.50
C ASP A 63 -1.70 7.59 5.00
N PHE A 64 -0.82 8.57 4.74
CA PHE A 64 -1.23 9.86 4.18
C PHE A 64 -1.27 9.75 2.65
N ALA A 65 -2.46 9.56 2.12
CA ALA A 65 -2.70 9.17 0.72
C ALA A 65 -2.98 10.36 -0.21
N GLY A 66 -3.19 11.56 0.33
CA GLY A 66 -3.43 12.76 -0.46
C GLY A 66 -3.75 13.98 0.41
N PRO A 67 -3.98 15.16 -0.20
CA PRO A 67 -4.29 16.39 0.53
C PRO A 67 -5.47 16.17 1.48
N ASN A 68 -5.28 16.48 2.76
CA ASN A 68 -6.31 16.32 3.80
C ASN A 68 -6.86 14.89 3.97
N PHE A 69 -6.19 13.86 3.44
CA PHE A 69 -6.70 12.50 3.44
C PHE A 69 -5.68 11.49 4.00
N VAL A 70 -5.97 11.00 5.20
CA VAL A 70 -5.27 9.88 5.84
C VAL A 70 -6.17 8.65 5.71
N CYS A 71 -5.69 7.63 5.00
CA CYS A 71 -6.38 6.37 4.85
C CYS A 71 -6.19 5.51 6.12
N VAL A 72 -7.22 4.73 6.45
CA VAL A 72 -7.24 3.82 7.60
C VAL A 72 -7.63 2.44 7.08
N ASP A 73 -6.82 1.44 7.38
CA ASP A 73 -7.07 0.02 7.08
C ASP A 73 -7.12 -0.37 5.60
N ASN A 74 -6.87 0.56 4.68
CA ASN A 74 -6.77 0.32 3.25
C ASN A 74 -5.49 0.97 2.70
N PHE A 75 -4.36 0.27 2.85
CA PHE A 75 -3.05 0.83 2.50
C PHE A 75 -2.98 1.22 1.02
N SER A 76 -2.74 2.49 0.75
CA SER A 76 -2.74 3.00 -0.62
C SER A 76 -1.61 2.39 -1.44
N PHE A 77 -1.85 2.23 -2.75
CA PHE A 77 -0.88 1.67 -3.71
C PHE A 77 -0.51 0.18 -3.50
N GLY A 78 -1.36 -0.57 -2.78
CA GLY A 78 -1.29 -2.03 -2.72
C GLY A 78 -0.76 -2.59 -1.40
N ALA A 79 -0.56 -3.91 -1.37
CA ALA A 79 -0.15 -4.60 -0.15
C ALA A 79 1.24 -4.18 0.33
N ALA A 80 1.45 -4.17 1.66
CA ALA A 80 2.76 -3.90 2.25
C ALA A 80 3.76 -5.00 1.87
N THR A 81 4.85 -4.63 1.21
CA THR A 81 5.92 -5.56 0.76
C THR A 81 7.12 -5.57 1.70
N ARG A 82 7.30 -4.49 2.48
CA ARG A 82 8.31 -4.38 3.53
C ARG A 82 7.70 -3.84 4.80
N TYR A 83 8.26 -4.27 5.94
CA TYR A 83 7.89 -3.70 7.23
C TYR A 83 9.09 -3.65 8.20
N ILE A 84 8.99 -2.76 9.17
CA ILE A 84 9.89 -2.67 10.32
C ILE A 84 9.03 -2.57 11.57
N GLN A 85 9.10 -3.58 12.44
CA GLN A 85 8.44 -3.53 13.74
C GLN A 85 9.26 -2.67 14.71
N ILE A 86 8.58 -1.72 15.36
CA ILE A 86 9.18 -0.82 16.32
C ILE A 86 8.98 -1.41 17.72
N SER A 87 10.08 -1.64 18.44
CA SER A 87 9.99 -1.96 19.86
C SER A 87 9.63 -0.69 20.63
N LYS A 88 8.55 -0.76 21.43
CA LYS A 88 8.10 0.34 22.29
C LYS A 88 9.18 0.76 23.31
N GLU A 89 10.08 -0.14 23.69
CA GLU A 89 11.22 0.15 24.59
C GLU A 89 12.20 1.17 23.98
N LYS A 90 12.21 1.30 22.65
CA LYS A 90 13.05 2.25 21.91
C LYS A 90 12.34 3.59 21.66
N CYS A 91 11.12 3.74 22.17
CA CYS A 91 10.35 4.97 22.19
C CYS A 91 10.44 5.55 23.61
N HIS A 92 10.79 6.82 23.73
CA HIS A 92 10.73 7.52 25.01
C HIS A 92 9.30 8.01 25.25
N SER A 93 8.74 7.75 26.42
CA SER A 93 7.55 8.46 26.88
C SER A 93 7.90 9.93 27.06
N ILE A 94 7.42 10.79 26.16
CA ILE A 94 7.67 12.24 26.20
C ILE A 94 6.75 12.86 27.27
N PRO A 95 7.28 13.54 28.31
CA PRO A 95 6.49 14.44 29.13
C PRO A 95 6.06 15.65 28.28
N ASN A 96 4.78 15.97 28.29
CA ASN A 96 4.13 16.98 27.45
C ASN A 96 4.76 18.39 27.64
N PRO A 97 5.36 19.06 26.62
CA PRO A 97 6.04 20.35 26.81
C PRO A 97 5.14 21.60 26.74
N SER A 98 3.81 21.47 26.77
CA SER A 98 2.91 22.62 26.55
C SER A 98 1.95 22.89 27.72
N VAL A 99 2.43 23.62 28.74
CA VAL A 99 1.57 24.52 29.53
C VAL A 99 2.37 25.79 29.79
N CYS A 100 2.13 26.82 28.98
CA CYS A 100 2.49 28.18 29.35
C CYS A 100 1.53 28.65 30.45
N GLN A 101 2.09 29.34 31.44
CA GLN A 101 1.42 29.81 32.65
C GLN A 101 0.25 30.74 32.36
N SER A 102 -0.92 30.43 32.92
CA SER A 102 -1.85 31.43 33.44
C SER A 102 -2.51 30.85 34.68
N GLU A 103 -2.27 31.50 35.81
CA GLU A 103 -2.77 31.15 37.13
C GLU A 103 -4.28 31.31 37.18
N ASP A 104 -5.01 30.24 37.52
CA ASP A 104 -6.23 30.32 38.32
C ASP A 104 -6.49 28.96 39.00
N GLN A 105 -6.56 29.02 40.31
CA GLN A 105 -6.66 27.93 41.28
C GLN A 105 -8.14 27.50 41.45
N TYR A 106 -8.47 26.18 41.47
CA TYR A 106 -9.00 25.47 42.66
C TYR A 106 -9.53 24.02 42.39
N ARG A 107 -8.94 23.03 43.11
CA ARG A 107 -9.39 21.65 43.49
C ARG A 107 -9.61 20.63 42.35
N GLN A 108 -9.13 19.37 42.39
CA GLN A 108 -8.71 18.44 43.45
C GLN A 108 -7.77 17.35 42.86
N ASP A 109 -6.98 16.71 43.72
CA ASP A 109 -5.84 15.80 43.47
C ASP A 109 -6.08 14.56 42.59
N GLU A 110 -5.15 14.28 41.65
CA GLU A 110 -4.64 12.95 41.22
C GLU A 110 -3.30 13.12 40.47
N PRO A 111 -2.18 12.45 40.82
CA PRO A 111 -0.89 12.63 40.16
C PRO A 111 -0.77 11.71 38.92
N GLY A 112 -1.60 11.96 37.91
CA GLY A 112 -1.51 11.29 36.61
C GLY A 112 -0.47 11.94 35.72
N ARG A 113 0.76 11.43 35.71
CA ARG A 113 1.72 11.76 34.64
C ARG A 113 1.07 11.33 33.32
N ASP A 114 0.71 12.27 32.46
CA ASP A 114 -0.02 12.03 31.21
C ASP A 114 0.90 11.25 30.22
N ILE A 115 0.96 9.92 30.38
CA ILE A 115 1.77 9.04 29.55
C ILE A 115 1.07 8.91 28.21
N MET A 116 1.61 9.61 27.21
CA MET A 116 1.12 9.54 25.84
C MET A 116 1.36 8.12 25.28
N THR A 117 0.27 7.43 24.94
CA THR A 117 0.31 6.08 24.35
C THR A 117 0.71 6.10 22.87
N TRP A 118 1.05 4.95 22.29
CA TRP A 118 1.39 4.84 20.87
C TRP A 118 0.24 5.31 19.98
N ASP A 119 -0.97 4.79 20.21
CA ASP A 119 -2.14 5.14 19.43
C ASP A 119 -2.58 6.60 19.66
N ASP A 120 -2.38 7.16 20.86
CA ASP A 120 -2.58 8.60 21.09
C ASP A 120 -1.63 9.47 20.27
N ALA A 121 -0.38 9.04 20.12
CA ALA A 121 0.59 9.72 19.26
C ALA A 121 0.17 9.67 17.80
N LEU A 122 -0.23 8.51 17.31
CA LEU A 122 -0.71 8.35 15.94
C LEU A 122 -1.98 9.16 15.69
N ARG A 123 -2.93 9.16 16.63
CA ARG A 123 -4.17 9.95 16.54
C ARG A 123 -3.88 11.44 16.42
N LYS A 124 -3.02 11.98 17.27
CA LYS A 124 -2.61 13.41 17.18
C LYS A 124 -1.89 13.71 15.87
N GLY A 125 -1.01 12.82 15.39
CA GLY A 125 -0.32 12.99 14.11
C GLY A 125 -1.28 12.94 12.91
N THR A 126 -2.28 12.06 12.94
CA THR A 126 -3.34 11.98 11.93
C THR A 126 -4.16 13.27 11.89
N GLN A 127 -4.61 13.78 13.03
CA GLN A 127 -5.36 15.04 13.10
C GLN A 127 -4.58 16.22 12.52
N GLU A 128 -3.28 16.29 12.79
CA GLU A 128 -2.43 17.34 12.23
C GLU A 128 -2.37 17.27 10.69
N PHE A 129 -2.19 16.07 10.12
CA PHE A 129 -2.04 15.88 8.68
C PHE A 129 -3.35 15.91 7.90
N GLN A 130 -4.50 15.71 8.58
CA GLN A 130 -5.83 15.90 7.99
C GLN A 130 -6.08 17.35 7.54
N HIS A 131 -5.30 18.32 8.01
CA HIS A 131 -5.42 19.72 7.61
C HIS A 131 -4.23 20.23 6.78
N ARG A 132 -3.33 19.34 6.34
CA ARG A 132 -2.14 19.69 5.55
C ARG A 132 -2.40 19.46 4.06
N SER A 133 -2.01 20.43 3.23
CA SER A 133 -1.93 20.25 1.79
C SER A 133 -0.76 19.34 1.42
N TYR A 134 -1.05 18.30 0.64
CA TYR A 134 -0.03 17.35 0.18
C TYR A 134 0.95 18.02 -0.79
N ASN A 135 2.23 17.83 -0.56
CA ASN A 135 3.31 18.22 -1.45
C ASN A 135 4.35 17.09 -1.49
N ILE A 136 4.64 16.61 -2.70
CA ILE A 136 5.55 15.48 -2.94
C ILE A 136 6.91 15.67 -2.24
N LEU A 137 7.43 16.91 -2.16
CA LEU A 137 8.76 17.19 -1.61
C LEU A 137 8.76 17.59 -0.13
N THR A 138 7.69 18.22 0.36
CA THR A 138 7.69 18.85 1.69
C THR A 138 6.60 18.35 2.63
N CYS A 139 5.54 17.71 2.13
CA CYS A 139 4.43 17.20 2.93
C CYS A 139 3.81 15.97 2.26
N ASN A 140 4.45 14.82 2.44
CA ASN A 140 4.07 13.54 1.84
C ASN A 140 3.91 12.44 2.91
N CYS A 141 3.70 11.20 2.48
CA CYS A 141 3.57 10.05 3.38
C CYS A 141 4.81 9.78 4.25
N HIS A 142 6.02 10.06 3.75
CA HIS A 142 7.25 9.96 4.54
C HIS A 142 7.32 11.05 5.62
N SER A 143 6.85 12.25 5.29
CA SER A 143 6.75 13.37 6.25
C SER A 143 5.77 13.03 7.38
N PHE A 144 4.64 12.40 7.03
CA PHE A 144 3.64 11.92 7.98
C PHE A 144 4.23 10.88 8.95
N VAL A 145 4.88 9.85 8.43
CA VAL A 145 5.48 8.80 9.27
C VAL A 145 6.62 9.37 10.12
N ALA A 146 7.49 10.22 9.55
CA ALA A 146 8.57 10.87 10.30
C ALA A 146 8.04 11.74 11.45
N ASN A 147 6.97 12.52 11.24
CA ASN A 147 6.33 13.32 12.28
C ASN A 147 5.84 12.43 13.44
N ASN A 148 5.19 11.31 13.13
CA ASN A 148 4.71 10.37 14.13
C ASN A 148 5.87 9.71 14.90
N LEU A 149 6.96 9.32 14.23
CA LEU A 149 8.14 8.77 14.90
C LEU A 149 8.82 9.77 15.85
N ASN A 150 8.84 11.05 15.47
CA ASN A 150 9.34 12.12 16.34
C ASN A 150 8.45 12.31 17.57
N ARG A 151 7.12 12.28 17.40
CA ARG A 151 6.16 12.34 18.52
C ARG A 151 6.28 11.16 19.47
N LEU A 152 6.65 9.99 18.94
CA LEU A 152 6.89 8.77 19.72
C LEU A 152 8.28 8.76 20.39
N GLY A 153 9.15 9.73 20.10
CA GLY A 153 10.52 9.74 20.62
C GLY A 153 11.34 8.51 20.20
N PHE A 154 11.01 7.90 19.05
CA PHE A 154 11.69 6.68 18.59
C PHE A 154 13.17 6.97 18.30
N ARG A 155 14.09 6.25 18.97
CA ARG A 155 15.56 6.48 18.88
C ARG A 155 15.95 7.95 19.06
N SER A 156 15.37 8.61 20.06
CA SER A 156 15.64 10.01 20.40
C SER A 156 15.11 11.06 19.40
N GLY A 157 14.31 10.66 18.40
CA GLY A 157 13.70 11.57 17.42
C GLY A 157 14.64 12.01 16.28
N GLY A 158 14.34 13.14 15.65
CA GLY A 158 15.12 13.68 14.51
C GLY A 158 14.81 13.01 13.16
N TRP A 159 13.70 12.28 13.04
CA TRP A 159 13.24 11.66 11.81
C TRP A 159 12.80 12.70 10.78
N ASN A 160 13.20 12.48 9.54
CA ASN A 160 12.81 13.22 8.35
C ASN A 160 12.61 12.24 7.19
N VAL A 161 12.22 12.75 6.02
CA VAL A 161 11.96 11.91 4.84
C VAL A 161 13.17 11.07 4.46
N VAL A 162 14.38 11.65 4.49
CA VAL A 162 15.61 11.01 4.00
C VAL A 162 16.06 9.88 4.91
N ASN A 163 16.19 10.13 6.22
CA ASN A 163 16.65 9.10 7.15
C ASN A 163 15.61 7.98 7.34
N LEU A 164 14.33 8.28 7.17
CA LEU A 164 13.25 7.30 7.17
C LEU A 164 13.31 6.41 5.93
N ALA A 165 13.47 6.99 4.74
CA ALA A 165 13.65 6.24 3.50
C ALA A 165 14.88 5.32 3.58
N ALA A 166 16.01 5.83 4.12
CA ALA A 166 17.21 5.03 4.34
C ALA A 166 16.98 3.88 5.35
N LEU A 167 16.23 4.13 6.44
CA LEU A 167 15.89 3.10 7.42
C LEU A 167 15.10 1.95 6.78
N ILE A 168 14.05 2.28 6.01
CA ILE A 168 13.20 1.29 5.36
C ILE A 168 13.97 0.51 4.30
N PHE A 169 14.82 1.19 3.53
CA PHE A 169 15.63 0.55 2.51
C PHE A 169 16.64 -0.44 3.12
N LEU A 170 17.33 -0.04 4.19
CA LEU A 170 18.43 -0.82 4.79
C LEU A 170 17.98 -1.86 5.81
N LYS A 171 16.88 -1.61 6.54
CA LYS A 171 16.41 -2.46 7.65
C LYS A 171 15.02 -3.05 7.46
N GLY A 172 14.33 -2.71 6.37
CA GLY A 172 13.02 -3.27 6.04
C GLY A 172 13.10 -4.79 5.88
N LYS A 173 12.31 -5.52 6.66
CA LYS A 173 12.13 -6.96 6.45
C LYS A 173 11.25 -7.14 5.23
N TRP A 174 11.77 -7.85 4.24
CA TRP A 174 10.98 -8.30 3.10
C TRP A 174 10.03 -9.40 3.53
N LYS A 175 8.76 -9.22 3.23
CA LYS A 175 7.87 -10.36 3.05
C LYS A 175 7.04 -10.13 1.83
N ILE A 176 7.23 -11.04 0.88
CA ILE A 176 6.25 -11.31 -0.15
C ILE A 176 4.99 -11.75 0.59
N VAL A 177 3.94 -10.94 0.53
CA VAL A 177 2.62 -11.38 1.00
C VAL A 177 2.29 -12.61 0.17
N GLU A 178 1.91 -13.70 0.82
CA GLU A 178 1.53 -14.97 0.17
C GLU A 178 0.31 -14.80 -0.77
N SER A 179 -0.28 -13.60 -0.77
CA SER A 179 -1.15 -13.10 -1.82
C SER A 179 -0.50 -13.19 -3.20
N GLU A 180 0.83 -13.14 -3.38
CA GLU A 180 1.42 -13.41 -4.72
C GLU A 180 1.13 -14.85 -5.20
N LYS A 181 1.08 -15.84 -4.30
CA LYS A 181 0.72 -17.23 -4.66
C LYS A 181 -0.79 -17.43 -4.82
N ILE A 182 -1.60 -16.73 -4.03
CA ILE A 182 -3.07 -16.80 -4.13
C ILE A 182 -3.60 -15.96 -5.31
N MET A 183 -2.94 -14.85 -5.63
CA MET A 183 -3.27 -14.00 -6.80
C MET A 183 -2.80 -14.61 -8.12
N ALA A 184 -1.74 -15.43 -8.11
CA ALA A 184 -1.38 -16.26 -9.25
C ALA A 184 -2.38 -17.41 -9.50
N ALA A 185 -3.18 -17.78 -8.49
CA ALA A 185 -4.10 -18.93 -8.56
C ALA A 185 -5.54 -18.55 -8.93
N GLU A 186 -5.92 -17.27 -8.88
CA GLU A 186 -7.23 -16.80 -9.32
C GLU A 186 -7.10 -15.53 -10.19
N GLU A 187 -6.71 -15.75 -11.45
CA GLU A 187 -6.83 -14.79 -12.55
C GLU A 187 -8.30 -14.40 -12.72
N GLY A 188 -8.69 -13.31 -12.08
CA GLY A 188 -9.93 -12.64 -12.41
C GLY A 188 -9.82 -12.06 -13.81
N GLN A 189 -10.43 -12.74 -14.79
CA GLN A 189 -10.85 -12.27 -16.12
C GLN A 189 -9.87 -11.36 -16.92
N VAL A 190 -8.56 -11.43 -16.70
CA VAL A 190 -7.56 -10.91 -17.63
C VAL A 190 -7.26 -12.01 -18.63
N PHE A 191 -7.68 -11.84 -19.88
CA PHE A 191 -7.48 -12.85 -20.91
C PHE A 191 -6.08 -12.72 -21.53
N SER A 192 -5.26 -13.77 -21.41
CA SER A 192 -3.93 -13.80 -22.03
C SER A 192 -4.00 -14.32 -23.46
N CYS A 193 -3.66 -13.48 -24.43
CA CYS A 193 -3.61 -13.82 -25.84
C CYS A 193 -2.22 -14.36 -26.20
N HIS A 194 -2.17 -15.63 -26.59
CA HIS A 194 -0.94 -16.32 -27.03
C HIS A 194 -0.91 -16.61 -28.54
N THR A 195 -2.04 -16.41 -29.24
CA THR A 195 -2.18 -16.65 -30.68
C THR A 195 -2.93 -15.50 -31.37
N LEU A 196 -2.72 -15.36 -32.68
CA LEU A 196 -3.42 -14.36 -33.49
C LEU A 196 -4.94 -14.57 -33.51
N ASP A 197 -5.38 -15.82 -33.51
CA ASP A 197 -6.80 -16.17 -33.50
C ASP A 197 -7.44 -15.74 -32.18
N ALA A 198 -6.81 -16.06 -31.04
CA ALA A 198 -7.29 -15.66 -29.72
C ALA A 198 -7.32 -14.13 -29.57
N TRP A 199 -6.30 -13.44 -30.07
CA TRP A 199 -6.25 -11.97 -30.14
C TRP A 199 -7.43 -11.41 -30.96
N THR A 200 -7.65 -11.93 -32.16
CA THR A 200 -8.70 -11.47 -33.07
C THR A 200 -10.09 -11.71 -32.50
N GLU A 201 -10.31 -12.87 -31.89
CA GLU A 201 -11.57 -13.21 -31.22
C GLU A 201 -11.90 -12.23 -30.09
N GLN A 202 -10.92 -11.92 -29.22
CA GLN A 202 -11.14 -10.95 -28.15
C GLN A 202 -11.43 -9.55 -28.69
N LEU A 203 -10.69 -9.11 -29.72
CA LEU A 203 -10.89 -7.80 -30.34
C LEU A 203 -12.31 -7.68 -30.91
N GLN A 204 -12.77 -8.72 -31.63
CA GLN A 204 -14.14 -8.79 -32.16
C GLN A 204 -15.19 -8.75 -31.04
N LYS A 205 -15.01 -9.57 -30.00
CA LYS A 205 -15.90 -9.61 -28.84
C LYS A 205 -16.00 -8.25 -28.13
N GLY A 206 -14.89 -7.53 -27.99
CA GLY A 206 -14.89 -6.18 -27.44
C GLY A 206 -15.69 -5.19 -28.28
N ASN A 207 -15.55 -5.28 -29.60
CA ASN A 207 -16.28 -4.43 -30.52
C ASN A 207 -17.80 -4.71 -30.51
N GLU A 208 -18.20 -5.98 -30.60
CA GLU A 208 -19.61 -6.39 -30.61
C GLU A 208 -20.33 -6.09 -29.29
N SER A 209 -19.64 -6.30 -28.16
CA SER A 209 -20.21 -6.04 -26.84
C SER A 209 -20.27 -4.55 -26.47
N LYS A 210 -19.63 -3.67 -27.26
CA LYS A 210 -19.49 -2.22 -27.00
C LYS A 210 -18.91 -1.90 -25.62
N LYS A 211 -18.21 -2.86 -25.01
CA LYS A 211 -17.52 -2.68 -23.74
C LYS A 211 -16.21 -1.94 -23.95
N LEU A 212 -15.76 -1.23 -22.92
CA LEU A 212 -14.39 -0.75 -22.88
C LEU A 212 -13.45 -1.97 -22.79
N MET A 213 -12.38 -1.95 -23.56
CA MET A 213 -11.32 -2.95 -23.51
C MET A 213 -10.01 -2.26 -23.12
N VAL A 214 -9.28 -2.88 -22.20
CA VAL A 214 -7.94 -2.48 -21.76
C VAL A 214 -6.97 -3.57 -22.19
N ILE A 215 -6.00 -3.20 -23.03
CA ILE A 215 -5.00 -4.11 -23.58
C ILE A 215 -3.66 -3.79 -22.91
N ASP A 216 -3.08 -4.76 -22.20
CA ASP A 216 -1.74 -4.71 -21.63
C ASP A 216 -0.74 -5.39 -22.57
N PHE A 217 0.05 -4.59 -23.28
CA PHE A 217 1.22 -5.09 -23.98
C PHE A 217 2.38 -5.22 -22.99
N THR A 218 2.83 -6.45 -22.78
CA THR A 218 3.82 -6.86 -21.77
C THR A 218 4.93 -7.72 -22.38
N ALA A 219 5.97 -8.01 -21.60
CA ALA A 219 6.96 -9.04 -21.91
C ALA A 219 7.38 -9.82 -20.65
N SER A 220 7.76 -11.08 -20.79
CA SER A 220 8.24 -11.92 -19.68
C SER A 220 9.47 -11.32 -18.94
N TRP A 221 10.38 -10.71 -19.68
CA TRP A 221 11.59 -10.05 -19.16
C TRP A 221 11.30 -8.66 -18.55
N CYS A 222 10.11 -8.10 -18.78
CA CYS A 222 9.74 -6.77 -18.31
C CYS A 222 9.39 -6.77 -16.81
N GLY A 223 10.31 -6.26 -15.99
CA GLY A 223 10.09 -6.08 -14.54
C GLY A 223 8.86 -5.23 -14.18
N PRO A 224 8.69 -4.02 -14.76
CA PRO A 224 7.50 -3.19 -14.51
C PRO A 224 6.18 -3.88 -14.86
N CYS A 225 6.16 -4.70 -15.91
CA CYS A 225 4.99 -5.45 -16.34
C CYS A 225 4.58 -6.51 -15.30
N ARG A 226 5.55 -7.23 -14.73
CA ARG A 226 5.28 -8.16 -13.62
C ARG A 226 4.72 -7.46 -12.39
N PHE A 227 5.13 -6.21 -12.15
CA PHE A 227 4.70 -5.43 -11.01
C PHE A 227 3.25 -4.91 -11.14
N ILE A 228 2.83 -4.47 -12.34
CA ILE A 228 1.49 -3.92 -12.58
C ILE A 228 0.43 -5.02 -12.83
N ALA A 229 0.85 -6.21 -13.27
CA ALA A 229 -0.04 -7.36 -13.50
C ALA A 229 -1.04 -7.65 -12.36
N PRO A 230 -0.65 -7.73 -11.06
CA PRO A 230 -1.60 -7.98 -9.98
C PRO A 230 -2.65 -6.87 -9.83
N PHE A 231 -2.30 -5.62 -10.12
CA PHE A 231 -3.24 -4.50 -10.08
C PHE A 231 -4.27 -4.58 -11.22
N LEU A 232 -3.83 -4.95 -12.44
CA LEU A 232 -4.75 -5.22 -13.55
C LEU A 232 -5.72 -6.37 -13.26
N ALA A 233 -5.22 -7.45 -12.63
CA ALA A 233 -6.07 -8.56 -12.21
C ALA A 233 -7.11 -8.11 -11.16
N GLU A 234 -6.74 -7.23 -10.24
CA GLU A 234 -7.68 -6.65 -9.26
C GLU A 234 -8.72 -5.74 -9.93
N LEU A 235 -8.30 -4.91 -10.89
CA LEU A 235 -9.22 -4.07 -11.67
C LEU A 235 -10.20 -4.91 -12.48
N ALA A 236 -9.75 -5.99 -13.11
CA ALA A 236 -10.61 -6.91 -13.86
C ALA A 236 -11.70 -7.52 -12.97
N LYS A 237 -11.39 -7.84 -11.71
CA LYS A 237 -12.40 -8.30 -10.73
C LYS A 237 -13.42 -7.21 -10.38
N LYS A 238 -12.98 -5.96 -10.24
CA LYS A 238 -13.85 -4.82 -9.84
C LYS A 238 -14.68 -4.26 -11.01
N LEU A 239 -14.25 -4.47 -12.25
CA LEU A 239 -14.84 -3.87 -13.44
C LEU A 239 -15.30 -4.95 -14.45
N PRO A 240 -16.34 -5.74 -14.14
CA PRO A 240 -16.83 -6.82 -15.04
C PRO A 240 -17.43 -6.31 -16.37
N ASN A 241 -17.66 -5.00 -16.46
CA ASN A 241 -18.11 -4.31 -17.67
C ASN A 241 -16.95 -3.85 -18.57
N VAL A 242 -15.70 -4.12 -18.17
CA VAL A 242 -14.48 -3.82 -18.92
C VAL A 242 -13.80 -5.15 -19.25
N ILE A 243 -13.31 -5.28 -20.48
CA ILE A 243 -12.56 -6.46 -20.92
C ILE A 243 -11.08 -6.18 -20.74
N PHE A 244 -10.37 -7.03 -20.01
CA PHE A 244 -8.92 -6.93 -19.83
C PHE A 244 -8.24 -8.00 -20.66
N VAL A 245 -7.30 -7.59 -21.50
CA VAL A 245 -6.53 -8.47 -22.39
C VAL A 245 -5.05 -8.23 -22.15
N LYS A 246 -4.26 -9.30 -22.10
CA LYS A 246 -2.81 -9.25 -22.04
C LYS A 246 -2.22 -9.82 -23.32
N VAL A 247 -1.23 -9.13 -23.88
CA VAL A 247 -0.51 -9.52 -25.10
C VAL A 247 0.98 -9.51 -24.79
N ASP A 248 1.64 -10.67 -24.90
CA ASP A 248 3.10 -10.71 -24.83
C ASP A 248 3.69 -10.32 -26.19
N VAL A 249 4.53 -9.28 -26.21
CA VAL A 249 5.11 -8.73 -27.44
C VAL A 249 6.13 -9.66 -28.09
N ASP A 250 6.72 -10.59 -27.33
CA ASP A 250 7.64 -11.58 -27.90
C ASP A 250 6.89 -12.73 -28.58
N GLU A 251 5.68 -13.04 -28.12
CA GLU A 251 4.82 -14.07 -28.69
C GLU A 251 4.02 -13.55 -29.89
N LEU A 252 3.45 -12.34 -29.78
CA LEU A 252 2.60 -11.72 -30.79
C LEU A 252 3.25 -10.47 -31.40
N LYS A 253 4.45 -10.67 -31.98
CA LYS A 253 5.27 -9.59 -32.56
C LYS A 253 4.56 -8.76 -33.63
N SER A 254 3.79 -9.41 -34.51
CA SER A 254 3.04 -8.70 -35.56
C SER A 254 1.97 -7.79 -34.97
N VAL A 255 1.25 -8.24 -33.94
CA VAL A 255 0.26 -7.41 -33.23
C VAL A 255 0.95 -6.21 -32.58
N ALA A 256 2.07 -6.42 -31.89
CA ALA A 256 2.82 -5.32 -31.27
C ALA A 256 3.30 -4.27 -32.29
N GLN A 257 3.72 -4.72 -33.49
CA GLN A 257 4.14 -3.85 -34.59
C GLN A 257 2.96 -3.07 -35.18
N ASP A 258 1.85 -3.76 -35.50
CA ASP A 258 0.65 -3.15 -36.07
C ASP A 258 0.05 -2.09 -35.14
N TRP A 259 0.21 -2.28 -33.83
CA TRP A 259 -0.25 -1.37 -32.80
C TRP A 259 0.81 -0.34 -32.37
N ALA A 260 1.95 -0.25 -33.06
CA ALA A 260 3.03 0.70 -32.80
C ALA A 260 3.45 0.74 -31.32
N VAL A 261 3.73 -0.45 -30.78
CA VAL A 261 4.14 -0.64 -29.39
C VAL A 261 5.67 -0.62 -29.30
N GLU A 262 6.21 0.41 -28.65
CA GLU A 262 7.66 0.67 -28.63
C GLU A 262 8.32 0.47 -27.25
N ALA A 263 7.51 0.35 -26.20
CA ALA A 263 7.97 0.26 -24.82
C ALA A 263 7.00 -0.57 -23.98
N MET A 264 7.54 -1.29 -22.99
CA MET A 264 6.78 -2.17 -22.09
C MET A 264 6.80 -1.63 -20.66
N PRO A 265 5.64 -1.64 -19.95
CA PRO A 265 4.31 -1.95 -20.45
C PRO A 265 3.74 -0.81 -21.30
N THR A 266 2.83 -1.16 -22.21
CA THR A 266 1.96 -0.18 -22.88
C THR A 266 0.51 -0.62 -22.72
N PHE A 267 -0.33 0.27 -22.21
CA PHE A 267 -1.77 0.09 -22.09
C PHE A 267 -2.49 0.81 -23.20
N MET A 268 -3.41 0.10 -23.86
CA MET A 268 -4.32 0.70 -24.84
C MET A 268 -5.75 0.54 -24.42
N PHE A 269 -6.52 1.61 -24.60
CA PHE A 269 -7.93 1.65 -24.27
C PHE A 269 -8.71 1.68 -25.57
N LEU A 270 -9.56 0.67 -25.77
CA LEU A 270 -10.36 0.52 -26.97
C LEU A 270 -11.85 0.56 -26.60
N LYS A 271 -12.64 1.30 -27.38
CA LYS A 271 -14.11 1.28 -27.27
C LYS A 271 -14.70 1.37 -28.67
N GLU A 272 -15.62 0.46 -28.99
CA GLU A 272 -16.32 0.42 -30.29
C GLU A 272 -15.33 0.42 -31.48
N GLY A 273 -14.28 -0.40 -31.37
CA GLY A 273 -13.25 -0.57 -32.40
C GLY A 273 -12.28 0.60 -32.56
N LYS A 274 -12.38 1.64 -31.72
CA LYS A 274 -11.50 2.82 -31.76
C LYS A 274 -10.62 2.90 -30.53
N ILE A 275 -9.36 3.27 -30.73
CA ILE A 275 -8.43 3.57 -29.63
C ILE A 275 -8.87 4.91 -29.04
N VAL A 276 -9.28 4.90 -27.77
CA VAL A 276 -9.73 6.09 -27.04
C VAL A 276 -8.61 6.70 -26.20
N ASP A 277 -7.62 5.90 -25.78
CA ASP A 277 -6.44 6.39 -25.06
C ASP A 277 -5.26 5.40 -25.15
N LYS A 278 -4.05 5.88 -24.91
CA LYS A 278 -2.80 5.10 -24.86
C LYS A 278 -1.92 5.60 -23.71
N VAL A 279 -1.56 4.69 -22.81
CA VAL A 279 -0.67 4.96 -21.68
C VAL A 279 0.55 4.05 -21.81
N GLY A 280 1.72 4.61 -22.07
CA GLY A 280 2.97 3.86 -22.14
C GLY A 280 4.15 4.76 -21.78
N GLU A 281 5.31 4.15 -21.52
CA GLU A 281 6.53 4.89 -21.27
C GLU A 281 7.00 5.59 -22.55
N GLN A 282 6.64 6.86 -22.69
CA GLN A 282 7.10 7.71 -23.78
C GLN A 282 8.55 8.10 -23.49
N ARG A 283 9.50 7.62 -24.32
CA ARG A 283 10.83 8.24 -24.41
C ARG A 283 10.60 9.70 -24.78
N LYS A 284 11.01 10.63 -23.91
CA LYS A 284 11.12 12.05 -24.25
C LYS A 284 12.02 12.19 -25.49
N THR A 285 11.44 12.24 -26.68
CA THR A 285 12.11 12.89 -27.80
C THR A 285 12.08 14.38 -27.53
N SER A 286 13.25 14.98 -27.63
CA SER A 286 13.60 16.37 -27.29
C SER A 286 12.47 17.38 -27.45
N CYS A 287 12.09 18.06 -26.36
CA CYS A 287 11.55 19.41 -26.46
C CYS A 287 12.71 20.33 -26.88
N SER A 288 12.87 20.55 -28.19
CA SER A 288 13.64 21.69 -28.69
C SER A 288 12.95 22.97 -28.20
N ARG A 289 13.73 23.83 -27.55
CA ARG A 289 13.34 25.19 -27.20
C ARG A 289 12.91 25.93 -28.46
N LEU A 290 11.74 26.56 -28.41
CA LEU A 290 11.48 27.84 -29.06
C LEU A 290 10.96 28.79 -27.98
#